data_AF-A0A1F7MGQ7-F1
#
_entry.id   AF-A0A1F7MGQ7-F1
#
_cell.length_a   1.000
_cell.length_b   1.000
_cell.length_c   1.000
_cell.angle_alpha   90.00
_cell.angle_beta   90.00
_cell.angle_gamma   90.00
#
_symmetry.space_group_name_H-M   'P 1'
#
loop_
_entity.id
_entity.type
_entity.pdbx_description
1 polymer ?
#
loop_
_entity_poly.entity_id
_entity_poly.type
_entity_poly.pdbx_seq_one_letter_code
_entity_poly.pdbx_strand_id
1 'polypeptide(L)'
;MRRTLPALLLLLTLAAPAAGAAPQSITRDAQRDVMLTIYNGNFGLVKDVREARFPAGLGEVRFMDVAALIDPTTVHLRSLGDPAGLKILEQNYEYDLLTSQKLLEKYVGRRVRLYQGDGTFHEATLLSTSGPIFEINGQIHLGYAGRLVLPALPENLVSKPTLVWLTQSRSAAPQRVEASYLTGGLTWKADYVLVLDAADRAGDLTGWVTLDNKSGATYKNAALKLVAGDVNRARDDRRLGRVMEMAAKAASAADASRDFKSEGFFEYHLYTLDGRTTVKDQQTKQLALLAAADVPVTKQLIYWGAQEYYRNSYGVPISNQKVGVYLELRNSKEHRLGLPLPKGKIRVYKADASGSQQLVGEDWIDHTPKDERVKIKMGNAFDVVGERKQTDFRKLAANLWEVEWEISLRNHKQEAQTVTVIEPVPGDWQVLASTHRYEKIE
;
A
#
# COMPACT_ATOMS: atom_id res chain seq x y z
N MET A 1 18.87 73.39 -63.48
CA MET A 1 19.32 73.11 -62.10
C MET A 1 18.40 72.07 -61.46
N ARG A 2 18.90 71.29 -60.47
CA ARG A 2 18.27 70.29 -59.57
C ARG A 2 16.71 70.15 -59.64
N ARG A 3 16.17 68.96 -59.97
CA ARG A 3 15.75 67.85 -59.05
C ARG A 3 14.77 68.32 -57.96
N THR A 4 13.59 67.71 -57.83
CA THR A 4 13.36 66.44 -57.07
C THR A 4 12.20 65.56 -57.58
N LEU A 5 12.31 64.24 -57.42
CA LEU A 5 11.17 63.30 -57.40
C LEU A 5 10.74 63.05 -55.94
N PRO A 6 9.45 62.74 -55.65
CA PRO A 6 9.04 62.17 -54.38
C PRO A 6 9.39 60.67 -54.32
N ALA A 7 10.03 60.24 -53.23
CA ALA A 7 10.33 58.82 -53.00
C ALA A 7 9.14 58.14 -52.30
N LEU A 8 8.63 57.06 -52.91
CA LEU A 8 7.60 56.22 -52.31
C LEU A 8 8.24 55.29 -51.27
N LEU A 9 8.00 55.54 -49.99
CA LEU A 9 8.59 54.74 -48.91
C LEU A 9 7.78 53.46 -48.69
N LEU A 10 8.28 52.33 -49.18
CA LEU A 10 7.67 51.02 -48.96
C LEU A 10 8.02 50.52 -47.55
N LEU A 11 7.08 50.57 -46.60
CA LEU A 11 7.27 49.95 -45.28
C LEU A 11 7.23 48.42 -45.41
N LEU A 12 8.40 47.79 -45.37
CA LEU A 12 8.51 46.36 -45.10
C LEU A 12 8.25 46.12 -43.60
N THR A 13 7.06 45.67 -43.26
CA THR A 13 6.79 45.11 -41.92
C THR A 13 7.47 43.75 -41.81
N LEU A 14 8.64 43.70 -41.18
CA LEU A 14 9.20 42.43 -40.71
C LEU A 14 8.23 41.82 -39.69
N ALA A 15 7.53 40.76 -40.09
CA ALA A 15 6.86 39.89 -39.15
C ALA A 15 7.93 39.18 -38.31
N ALA A 16 8.16 39.66 -37.08
CA ALA A 16 8.99 38.94 -36.12
C ALA A 16 8.37 37.55 -35.89
N PRO A 17 9.18 36.47 -35.89
CA PRO A 17 8.66 35.16 -35.53
C PRO A 17 8.10 35.25 -34.11
N ALA A 18 6.85 34.80 -33.92
CA ALA A 18 6.25 34.72 -32.60
C ALA A 18 7.12 33.81 -31.73
N ALA A 19 7.88 34.41 -30.79
CA ALA A 19 8.66 33.66 -29.84
C ALA A 19 7.68 32.78 -29.04
N GLY A 20 7.75 31.46 -29.25
CA GLY A 20 6.91 30.51 -28.55
C GLY A 20 7.10 30.70 -27.05
N ALA A 21 6.04 31.14 -26.37
CA ALA A 21 6.11 31.37 -24.93
C ALA A 21 6.50 30.05 -24.25
N ALA A 22 7.52 30.10 -23.39
CA ALA A 22 7.99 28.91 -22.68
C ALA A 22 6.81 28.23 -21.95
N PRO A 23 6.64 26.90 -22.05
CA PRO A 23 5.48 26.21 -21.49
C PRO A 23 5.28 26.53 -20.00
N GLN A 24 4.04 26.82 -19.62
CA GLN A 24 3.78 27.35 -18.30
C GLN A 24 3.85 26.23 -17.25
N SER A 25 4.78 26.33 -16.31
CA SER A 25 4.95 25.33 -15.23
C SER A 25 4.04 25.62 -14.04
N ILE A 26 3.29 24.60 -13.61
CA ILE A 26 2.52 24.58 -12.36
C ILE A 26 3.27 23.67 -11.38
N THR A 27 4.01 24.28 -10.45
CA THR A 27 4.76 23.56 -9.39
C THR A 27 3.88 23.24 -8.19
N ARG A 28 4.44 22.52 -7.22
CA ARG A 28 3.79 22.26 -5.93
C ARG A 28 3.48 23.50 -5.10
N ASP A 29 4.13 24.63 -5.33
CA ASP A 29 3.88 25.87 -4.57
C ASP A 29 2.49 26.46 -4.84
N ALA A 30 1.90 26.08 -5.98
CA ALA A 30 0.52 26.37 -6.35
C ALA A 30 -0.51 25.46 -5.66
N GLN A 31 -0.09 24.43 -4.91
CA GLN A 31 -1.00 23.50 -4.22
C GLN A 31 -1.79 24.22 -3.12
N ARG A 32 -3.11 24.09 -3.19
CA ARG A 32 -4.08 24.65 -2.23
C ARG A 32 -4.74 23.56 -1.39
N ASP A 33 -4.93 22.38 -1.95
CA ASP A 33 -5.51 21.23 -1.25
C ASP A 33 -4.94 19.92 -1.80
N VAL A 34 -4.84 18.89 -0.96
CA VAL A 34 -4.51 17.53 -1.41
C VAL A 34 -5.24 16.49 -0.57
N MET A 35 -5.87 15.53 -1.25
CA MET A 35 -6.53 14.37 -0.65
C MET A 35 -5.86 13.09 -1.13
N LEU A 36 -5.66 12.15 -0.22
CA LEU A 36 -5.03 10.86 -0.46
C LEU A 36 -5.96 9.74 0.01
N THR A 37 -6.35 8.84 -0.88
CA THR A 37 -7.08 7.61 -0.53
C THR A 37 -6.16 6.41 -0.78
N ILE A 38 -5.87 5.61 0.25
CA ILE A 38 -4.93 4.47 0.15
C ILE A 38 -5.70 3.15 0.27
N TYR A 39 -5.31 2.16 -0.54
CA TYR A 39 -5.92 0.83 -0.61
C TYR A 39 -4.90 -0.23 -0.17
N ASN A 40 -5.35 -1.42 0.24
CA ASN A 40 -4.45 -2.51 0.64
C ASN A 40 -3.65 -3.14 -0.54
N GLY A 41 -3.93 -2.73 -1.80
CA GLY A 41 -3.35 -3.29 -3.02
C GLY A 41 -2.08 -2.61 -3.56
N ASN A 42 -1.32 -1.89 -2.73
CA ASN A 42 -0.14 -1.10 -3.16
C ASN A 42 -0.45 0.00 -4.19
N PHE A 43 -1.62 0.63 -4.08
CA PHE A 43 -1.97 1.83 -4.84
C PHE A 43 -2.78 2.82 -3.98
N GLY A 44 -2.81 4.07 -4.44
CA GLY A 44 -3.65 5.13 -3.89
C GLY A 44 -4.23 6.04 -4.98
N LEU A 45 -5.35 6.68 -4.66
CA LEU A 45 -5.94 7.77 -5.43
C LEU A 45 -5.50 9.10 -4.82
N VAL A 46 -4.86 9.93 -5.63
CA VAL A 46 -4.49 11.30 -5.29
C VAL A 46 -5.51 12.24 -5.91
N LYS A 47 -5.92 13.28 -5.17
CA LYS A 47 -6.51 14.51 -5.74
C LYS A 47 -5.67 15.70 -5.30
N ASP A 48 -5.07 16.39 -6.27
CA ASP A 48 -4.17 17.52 -6.09
C ASP A 48 -4.84 18.78 -6.65
N VAL A 49 -5.24 19.70 -5.76
CA VAL A 49 -5.89 20.96 -6.14
C VAL A 49 -4.86 22.07 -6.17
N ARG A 50 -4.65 22.66 -7.34
CA ARG A 50 -3.70 23.76 -7.53
C ARG A 50 -4.37 25.00 -8.11
N GLU A 51 -3.79 26.15 -7.82
CA GLU A 51 -4.15 27.43 -8.44
C GLU A 51 -3.28 27.63 -9.69
N ALA A 52 -3.91 27.62 -10.87
CA ALA A 52 -3.21 27.56 -12.15
C ALA A 52 -3.72 28.64 -13.11
N ARG A 53 -2.82 29.12 -13.98
CA ARG A 53 -3.19 29.85 -15.21
C ARG A 53 -2.93 28.93 -16.39
N PHE A 54 -3.70 29.08 -17.44
CA PHE A 54 -3.55 28.37 -18.71
C PHE A 54 -3.51 29.43 -19.83
N PRO A 55 -2.71 29.27 -20.90
CA PRO A 55 -2.79 30.15 -22.05
C PRO A 55 -4.22 30.21 -22.62
N ALA A 56 -4.71 31.40 -22.96
CA ALA A 56 -5.99 31.53 -23.66
C ALA A 56 -5.83 31.03 -25.11
N GLY A 57 -6.79 30.26 -25.62
CA GLY A 57 -6.60 29.49 -26.84
C GLY A 57 -5.82 28.21 -26.57
N LEU A 58 -4.94 27.82 -27.50
CA LEU A 58 -4.09 26.63 -27.40
C LEU A 58 -2.80 26.93 -26.62
N GLY A 59 -2.37 26.01 -25.75
CA GLY A 59 -1.05 26.13 -25.11
C GLY A 59 -0.62 24.90 -24.29
N GLU A 60 0.70 24.69 -24.24
CA GLU A 60 1.34 23.66 -23.41
C GLU A 60 1.44 24.13 -21.94
N VAL A 61 1.08 23.24 -21.02
CA VAL A 61 1.20 23.45 -19.57
C VAL A 61 1.86 22.24 -18.92
N ARG A 62 2.81 22.49 -18.01
CA ARG A 62 3.62 21.47 -17.32
C ARG A 62 3.21 21.37 -15.86
N PHE A 63 2.50 20.33 -15.48
CA PHE A 63 2.07 20.07 -14.11
C PHE A 63 3.11 19.18 -13.41
N MET A 64 3.96 19.82 -12.62
CA MET A 64 5.18 19.23 -12.04
C MET A 64 4.93 18.63 -10.65
N ASP A 65 5.94 17.97 -10.08
CA ASP A 65 5.94 17.45 -8.72
C ASP A 65 4.81 16.42 -8.45
N VAL A 66 4.43 15.60 -9.46
CA VAL A 66 3.50 14.47 -9.27
C VAL A 66 4.22 13.23 -8.74
N ALA A 67 3.47 12.18 -8.41
CA ALA A 67 4.05 10.89 -8.04
C ALA A 67 4.89 10.30 -9.19
N ALA A 68 6.04 9.69 -8.87
CA ALA A 68 6.89 9.02 -9.85
C ALA A 68 6.27 7.68 -10.32
N LEU A 69 5.47 7.04 -9.47
CA LEU A 69 4.71 5.83 -9.77
C LEU A 69 3.26 6.14 -10.18
N ILE A 70 2.99 7.32 -10.72
CA ILE A 70 1.68 7.68 -11.27
C ILE A 70 1.28 6.71 -12.40
N ASP A 71 0.00 6.36 -12.47
CA ASP A 71 -0.58 5.64 -13.60
C ASP A 71 -1.11 6.68 -14.60
N PRO A 72 -0.39 6.96 -15.72
CA PRO A 72 -0.73 8.05 -16.62
C PRO A 72 -2.06 7.83 -17.34
N THR A 73 -2.56 6.59 -17.39
CA THR A 73 -3.87 6.27 -18.00
C THR A 73 -5.06 6.69 -17.13
N THR A 74 -4.81 7.01 -15.86
CA THR A 74 -5.83 7.33 -14.86
C THR A 74 -5.92 8.82 -14.54
N VAL A 75 -5.08 9.64 -15.18
CA VAL A 75 -4.99 11.08 -14.95
C VAL A 75 -6.20 11.77 -15.54
N HIS A 76 -6.88 12.53 -14.71
CA HIS A 76 -7.99 13.40 -15.08
C HIS A 76 -7.79 14.78 -14.44
N LEU A 77 -7.87 15.85 -15.25
CA LEU A 77 -7.79 17.23 -14.79
C LEU A 77 -9.10 17.94 -15.11
N ARG A 78 -9.63 18.68 -14.13
CA ARG A 78 -10.79 19.57 -14.31
C ARG A 78 -10.58 20.94 -13.68
N SER A 79 -11.18 21.97 -14.27
CA SER A 79 -11.41 23.23 -13.57
C SER A 79 -12.51 23.06 -12.53
N LEU A 80 -12.31 23.66 -11.34
CA LEU A 80 -13.32 23.74 -10.29
C LEU A 80 -14.20 24.99 -10.41
N GLY A 81 -13.83 25.94 -11.27
CA GLY A 81 -14.56 27.20 -11.50
C GLY A 81 -15.26 27.29 -12.85
N ASP A 82 -14.63 26.79 -13.92
CA ASP A 82 -15.22 26.72 -15.26
C ASP A 82 -14.90 25.36 -15.93
N PRO A 83 -15.64 24.28 -15.57
CA PRO A 83 -15.40 22.94 -16.11
C PRO A 83 -15.54 22.84 -17.64
N ALA A 84 -16.28 23.76 -18.28
CA ALA A 84 -16.48 23.77 -19.73
C ALA A 84 -15.47 24.65 -20.48
N GLY A 85 -14.73 25.49 -19.76
CA GLY A 85 -13.77 26.44 -20.31
C GLY A 85 -12.34 25.93 -20.47
N LEU A 86 -11.99 24.80 -19.87
CA LEU A 86 -10.69 24.15 -20.00
C LEU A 86 -10.86 22.75 -20.63
N LYS A 87 -10.24 22.53 -21.79
CA LYS A 87 -10.14 21.22 -22.43
C LYS A 87 -8.69 20.76 -22.47
N ILE A 88 -8.49 19.46 -22.30
CA ILE A 88 -7.21 18.77 -22.56
C ILE A 88 -7.34 18.16 -23.96
N LEU A 89 -6.35 18.41 -24.82
CA LEU A 89 -6.29 17.86 -26.16
C LEU A 89 -5.27 16.72 -26.23
N GLU A 90 -4.14 16.88 -25.56
CA GLU A 90 -3.09 15.86 -25.45
C GLU A 90 -2.57 15.77 -24.01
N GLN A 91 -2.10 14.58 -23.64
CA GLN A 91 -1.49 14.30 -22.34
C GLN A 91 -0.26 13.42 -22.51
N ASN A 92 0.89 13.96 -22.14
CA ASN A 92 2.16 13.24 -22.11
C ASN A 92 2.64 13.13 -20.66
N TYR A 93 3.24 12.00 -20.29
CA TYR A 93 3.88 11.82 -18.99
C TYR A 93 5.39 11.69 -19.16
N GLU A 94 6.11 12.72 -18.74
CA GLU A 94 7.57 12.77 -18.82
C GLU A 94 8.17 12.05 -17.60
N TYR A 95 8.47 10.76 -17.78
CA TYR A 95 9.06 9.89 -16.76
C TYR A 95 10.60 9.80 -16.86
N ASP A 96 11.23 10.54 -17.77
CA ASP A 96 12.66 10.44 -18.05
C ASP A 96 13.50 11.27 -17.06
N LEU A 97 13.41 10.88 -15.79
CA LEU A 97 14.05 11.56 -14.66
C LEU A 97 15.56 11.71 -14.85
N LEU A 98 16.07 12.92 -14.57
CA LEU A 98 17.50 13.23 -14.54
C LEU A 98 18.26 12.31 -13.55
N THR A 99 18.96 11.33 -14.11
CA THR A 99 20.00 10.53 -13.44
C THR A 99 21.31 10.68 -14.23
N SER A 100 22.46 10.48 -13.58
CA SER A 100 23.76 10.54 -14.28
C SER A 100 23.79 9.59 -15.48
N GLN A 101 23.25 8.38 -15.34
CA GLN A 101 23.19 7.39 -16.42
C GLN A 101 22.32 7.87 -17.59
N LYS A 102 21.08 8.30 -17.34
CA LYS A 102 20.16 8.79 -18.39
C LYS A 102 20.68 10.05 -19.07
N LEU A 103 21.30 10.94 -18.30
CA LEU A 103 21.96 12.13 -18.82
C LEU A 103 23.07 11.76 -19.80
N LEU A 104 23.93 10.80 -19.44
CA LEU A 104 24.98 10.28 -20.34
C LEU A 104 24.38 9.58 -21.57
N GLU A 105 23.29 8.82 -21.41
CA GLU A 105 22.59 8.16 -22.53
C GLU A 105 22.07 9.16 -23.57
N LYS A 106 21.52 10.32 -23.16
CA LYS A 106 21.15 11.40 -24.11
C LYS A 106 22.35 12.07 -24.79
N TYR A 107 23.55 11.91 -24.24
CA TYR A 107 24.79 12.43 -24.82
C TYR A 107 25.56 11.43 -25.69
N VAL A 108 25.07 10.19 -25.84
CA VAL A 108 25.59 9.26 -26.85
C VAL A 108 25.41 9.86 -28.25
N GLY A 109 26.46 9.79 -29.06
CA GLY A 109 26.56 10.45 -30.37
C GLY A 109 26.77 11.96 -30.33
N ARG A 110 26.97 12.57 -29.15
CA ARG A 110 27.15 14.03 -28.98
C ARG A 110 28.54 14.39 -28.47
N ARG A 111 28.96 15.62 -28.78
CA ARG A 111 30.23 16.19 -28.28
C ARG A 111 30.14 16.51 -26.78
N VAL A 112 31.18 16.14 -26.06
CA VAL A 112 31.39 16.35 -24.62
C VAL A 112 32.82 16.81 -24.37
N ARG A 113 33.10 17.36 -23.19
CA ARG A 113 34.47 17.77 -22.79
C ARG A 113 35.02 16.84 -21.71
N LEU A 114 36.24 16.36 -21.94
CA LEU A 114 36.98 15.49 -21.04
C LEU A 114 38.14 16.28 -20.45
N TYR A 115 38.01 16.71 -19.18
CA TYR A 115 39.05 17.46 -18.48
C TYR A 115 40.09 16.54 -17.84
N GLN A 116 41.36 16.87 -18.05
CA GLN A 116 42.51 16.24 -17.39
C GLN A 116 42.78 16.86 -16.00
N GLY A 117 43.68 16.24 -15.23
CA GLY A 117 44.07 16.69 -13.89
C GLY A 117 44.82 18.02 -13.85
N ASP A 118 45.41 18.45 -14.96
CA ASP A 118 46.08 19.76 -15.13
C ASP A 118 45.12 20.90 -15.52
N GLY A 119 43.82 20.60 -15.71
CA GLY A 119 42.80 21.54 -16.14
C GLY A 119 42.67 21.73 -17.66
N THR A 120 43.51 21.09 -18.48
CA THR A 120 43.30 21.00 -19.93
C THR A 120 42.09 20.12 -20.25
N PHE A 121 41.57 20.20 -21.47
CA PHE A 121 40.49 19.30 -21.91
C PHE A 121 40.64 18.85 -23.36
N HIS A 122 40.06 17.69 -23.66
CA HIS A 122 39.78 17.26 -25.03
C HIS A 122 38.28 17.33 -25.31
N GLU A 123 37.95 17.67 -26.55
CA GLU A 123 36.61 17.42 -27.07
C GLU A 123 36.53 15.97 -27.54
N ALA A 124 35.46 15.29 -27.17
CA ALA A 124 35.23 13.89 -27.47
C ALA A 124 33.78 13.67 -27.89
N THR A 125 33.50 12.64 -28.68
CA THR A 125 32.14 12.14 -28.89
C THR A 125 31.91 10.94 -27.96
N LEU A 126 30.88 10.98 -27.12
CA LEU A 126 30.52 9.84 -26.28
C LEU A 126 29.83 8.78 -27.15
N LEU A 127 30.34 7.55 -27.19
CA LEU A 127 29.80 6.46 -28.02
C LEU A 127 29.03 5.40 -27.23
N SER A 128 29.35 5.19 -25.95
CA SER A 128 28.67 4.23 -25.07
C SER A 128 28.79 4.65 -23.61
N THR A 129 27.81 4.29 -22.78
CA THR A 129 27.78 4.56 -21.33
C THR A 129 28.12 3.33 -20.48
N SER A 130 27.89 2.13 -20.98
CA SER A 130 28.17 0.85 -20.29
C SER A 130 29.66 0.49 -20.39
N GLY A 131 30.46 1.13 -19.55
CA GLY A 131 31.90 1.28 -19.77
C GLY A 131 32.11 2.41 -20.78
N PRO A 132 32.52 3.62 -20.36
CA PRO A 132 32.40 4.78 -21.21
C PRO A 132 33.38 4.71 -22.38
N ILE A 133 32.85 4.71 -23.60
CA ILE A 133 33.63 4.70 -24.84
C ILE A 133 33.58 6.09 -25.46
N PHE A 134 34.73 6.64 -25.84
CA PHE A 134 34.86 7.96 -26.45
C PHE A 134 35.57 7.89 -27.80
N GLU A 135 35.11 8.68 -28.76
CA GLU A 135 35.91 9.05 -29.93
C GLU A 135 36.66 10.34 -29.64
N ILE A 136 37.99 10.33 -29.80
CA ILE A 136 38.86 11.50 -29.65
C ILE A 136 39.79 11.53 -30.86
N ASN A 137 39.77 12.60 -31.65
CA ASN A 137 40.61 12.77 -32.84
C ASN A 137 40.59 11.56 -33.82
N GLY A 138 39.43 10.90 -33.97
CA GLY A 138 39.26 9.71 -34.82
C GLY A 138 39.78 8.40 -34.22
N GLN A 139 40.20 8.38 -32.95
CA GLN A 139 40.60 7.19 -32.21
C GLN A 139 39.54 6.80 -31.17
N ILE A 140 39.39 5.49 -30.92
CA ILE A 140 38.44 4.94 -29.95
C ILE A 140 39.14 4.70 -28.61
N HIS A 141 38.68 5.39 -27.57
CA HIS A 141 39.19 5.27 -26.21
C HIS A 141 38.21 4.47 -25.34
N LEU A 142 38.72 3.45 -24.66
CA LEU A 142 37.97 2.64 -23.69
C LEU A 142 38.25 3.15 -22.28
N GLY A 143 37.23 3.70 -21.63
CA GLY A 143 37.39 4.41 -20.36
C GLY A 143 38.04 5.79 -20.52
N TYR A 144 38.00 6.58 -19.45
CA TYR A 144 38.73 7.84 -19.39
C TYR A 144 39.07 8.19 -17.93
N ALA A 145 40.31 8.63 -17.69
CA ALA A 145 40.78 9.10 -16.40
C ALA A 145 40.73 10.64 -16.33
N GLY A 146 39.59 11.17 -15.87
CA GLY A 146 39.41 12.61 -15.69
C GLY A 146 37.94 13.01 -15.55
N ARG A 147 37.66 14.32 -15.58
CA ARG A 147 36.32 14.86 -15.32
C ARG A 147 35.55 15.12 -16.62
N LEU A 148 34.53 14.31 -16.87
CA LEU A 148 33.56 14.55 -17.94
C LEU A 148 32.67 15.76 -17.62
N VAL A 149 32.54 16.69 -18.57
CA VAL A 149 31.68 17.87 -18.51
C VAL A 149 30.80 17.90 -19.76
N LEU A 150 29.49 17.96 -19.54
CA LEU A 150 28.48 18.05 -20.59
C LEU A 150 28.20 19.52 -20.93
N PRO A 151 27.92 19.86 -22.20
CA PRO A 151 27.75 21.26 -22.62
C PRO A 151 26.45 21.91 -22.14
N ALA A 152 25.39 21.14 -21.88
CA ALA A 152 24.08 21.63 -21.44
C ALA A 152 23.30 20.54 -20.70
N LEU A 153 22.07 20.86 -20.27
CA LEU A 153 21.05 19.86 -19.93
C LEU A 153 20.18 19.61 -21.19
N PRO A 154 19.89 18.36 -21.58
CA PRO A 154 19.00 18.08 -22.71
C PRO A 154 17.58 18.58 -22.41
N GLU A 155 16.93 19.21 -23.39
CA GLU A 155 15.62 19.86 -23.22
C GLU A 155 14.50 18.92 -22.73
N ASN A 156 14.64 17.62 -23.03
CA ASN A 156 13.67 16.58 -22.71
C ASN A 156 14.03 15.79 -21.44
N LEU A 157 14.94 16.29 -20.60
CA LEU A 157 15.28 15.65 -19.32
C LEU A 157 14.68 16.43 -18.15
N VAL A 158 13.56 15.93 -17.62
CA VAL A 158 12.91 16.53 -16.45
C VAL A 158 13.58 16.06 -15.16
N SER A 159 13.84 16.99 -14.24
CA SER A 159 14.41 16.66 -12.92
C SER A 159 13.39 16.03 -11.95
N LYS A 160 12.10 16.04 -12.32
CA LYS A 160 10.97 15.57 -11.51
C LYS A 160 9.86 15.01 -12.40
N PRO A 161 9.04 14.06 -11.90
CA PRO A 161 7.85 13.58 -12.61
C PRO A 161 6.95 14.76 -13.01
N THR A 162 6.61 14.84 -14.30
CA THR A 162 5.87 15.96 -14.88
C THR A 162 4.83 15.45 -15.87
N LEU A 163 3.59 15.93 -15.72
CA LEU A 163 2.55 15.78 -16.73
C LEU A 163 2.62 17.00 -17.66
N VAL A 164 2.61 16.77 -18.97
CA VAL A 164 2.62 17.82 -19.99
C VAL A 164 1.30 17.73 -20.75
N TRP A 165 0.52 18.81 -20.72
CA TRP A 165 -0.78 18.88 -21.37
C TRP A 165 -0.78 19.92 -22.48
N LEU A 166 -1.25 19.54 -23.67
CA LEU A 166 -1.76 20.50 -24.63
C LEU A 166 -3.20 20.85 -24.24
N THR A 167 -3.43 22.11 -23.90
CA THR A 167 -4.71 22.59 -23.38
C THR A 167 -5.36 23.58 -24.34
N GLN A 168 -6.69 23.64 -24.30
CA GLN A 168 -7.48 24.73 -24.88
C GLN A 168 -8.27 25.43 -23.78
N SER A 169 -7.93 26.67 -23.44
CA SER A 169 -8.61 27.47 -22.41
C SER A 169 -9.37 28.65 -23.00
N ARG A 170 -10.57 28.94 -22.49
CA ARG A 170 -11.33 30.15 -22.82
C ARG A 170 -10.75 31.43 -22.20
N SER A 171 -9.93 31.31 -21.15
CA SER A 171 -9.41 32.45 -20.38
C SER A 171 -8.02 32.18 -19.83
N ALA A 172 -7.21 33.25 -19.72
CA ALA A 172 -5.90 33.24 -19.08
C ALA A 172 -5.95 33.64 -17.59
N ALA A 173 -7.15 33.80 -17.02
CA ALA A 173 -7.34 34.08 -15.60
C ALA A 173 -6.86 32.90 -14.71
N PRO A 174 -6.37 33.17 -13.49
CA PRO A 174 -6.16 32.13 -12.48
C PRO A 174 -7.45 31.36 -12.20
N GLN A 175 -7.34 30.04 -12.13
CA GLN A 175 -8.43 29.13 -11.79
C GLN A 175 -7.92 28.01 -10.89
N ARG A 176 -8.76 27.55 -9.96
CA ARG A 176 -8.48 26.32 -9.20
C ARG A 176 -8.79 25.11 -10.07
N VAL A 177 -7.81 24.23 -10.22
CA VAL A 177 -7.95 22.96 -10.94
C VAL A 177 -7.69 21.79 -10.01
N GLU A 178 -8.39 20.69 -10.22
CA GLU A 178 -8.14 19.41 -9.54
C GLU A 178 -7.56 18.43 -10.55
N ALA A 179 -6.35 17.96 -10.29
CA ALA A 179 -5.76 16.80 -10.95
C ALA A 179 -5.97 15.56 -10.08
N SER A 180 -6.66 14.55 -10.60
CA SER A 180 -6.88 13.27 -9.92
C SER A 180 -6.22 12.14 -10.69
N TYR A 181 -5.53 11.24 -9.99
CA TYR A 181 -4.81 10.12 -10.59
C TYR A 181 -4.60 8.98 -9.60
N LEU A 182 -4.47 7.74 -10.11
CA LEU A 182 -3.94 6.62 -9.34
C LEU A 182 -2.41 6.65 -9.35
N THR A 183 -1.81 6.13 -8.29
CA THR A 183 -0.37 5.91 -8.19
C THR A 183 -0.05 4.63 -7.42
N GLY A 184 1.00 3.92 -7.83
CA GLY A 184 1.55 2.79 -7.09
C GLY A 184 2.45 3.22 -5.92
N GLY A 185 2.88 2.25 -5.12
CA GLY A 185 3.81 2.52 -4.01
C GLY A 185 3.15 3.21 -2.82
N LEU A 186 1.83 3.10 -2.68
CA LEU A 186 1.07 3.51 -1.50
C LEU A 186 0.35 2.29 -0.96
N THR A 187 0.63 1.90 0.28
CA THR A 187 -0.09 0.81 0.93
C THR A 187 -0.35 1.11 2.39
N TRP A 188 -1.30 0.39 2.97
CA TRP A 188 -1.57 0.43 4.40
C TRP A 188 -1.97 -0.95 4.93
N LYS A 189 -1.81 -1.15 6.23
CA LYS A 189 -2.25 -2.33 6.99
C LYS A 189 -2.69 -1.95 8.40
N ALA A 190 -3.48 -2.80 9.04
CA ALA A 190 -3.76 -2.71 10.47
C ALA A 190 -2.81 -3.63 11.28
N ASP A 191 -2.32 -3.12 12.41
CA ASP A 191 -1.61 -3.86 13.44
C ASP A 191 -2.32 -3.64 14.78
N TYR A 192 -2.60 -4.71 15.53
CA TYR A 192 -3.29 -4.66 16.82
C TYR A 192 -2.39 -5.19 17.94
N VAL A 193 -2.57 -4.60 19.13
CA VAL A 193 -1.95 -5.03 20.38
C VAL A 193 -3.06 -5.23 21.40
N LEU A 194 -3.15 -6.43 21.98
CA LEU A 194 -4.04 -6.76 23.08
C LEU A 194 -3.19 -7.07 24.31
N VAL A 195 -3.38 -6.34 25.42
CA VAL A 195 -2.72 -6.63 26.70
C VAL A 195 -3.74 -7.25 27.64
N LEU A 196 -3.56 -8.51 28.00
CA LEU A 196 -4.50 -9.25 28.86
C LEU A 196 -4.33 -8.91 30.34
N ASP A 197 -5.45 -9.00 31.06
CA ASP A 197 -5.48 -8.99 32.51
C ASP A 197 -4.88 -10.29 33.11
N ALA A 198 -4.66 -10.29 34.42
CA ALA A 198 -4.11 -11.45 35.13
C ALA A 198 -5.02 -12.69 35.02
N ALA A 199 -6.33 -12.51 34.85
CA ALA A 199 -7.34 -13.57 34.88
C ALA A 199 -7.70 -14.19 33.51
N ASP A 200 -7.13 -13.68 32.40
CA ASP A 200 -7.49 -14.01 31.01
C ASP A 200 -8.98 -13.74 30.65
N ARG A 201 -9.58 -12.70 31.25
CA ARG A 201 -11.01 -12.34 31.08
C ARG A 201 -11.25 -10.99 30.41
N ALA A 202 -10.25 -10.13 30.40
CA ALA A 202 -10.32 -8.83 29.76
C ALA A 202 -8.94 -8.42 29.22
N GLY A 203 -8.90 -7.39 28.38
CA GLY A 203 -7.64 -6.77 28.01
C GLY A 203 -7.81 -5.44 27.29
N ASP A 204 -6.72 -4.68 27.24
CA ASP A 204 -6.66 -3.40 26.56
C ASP A 204 -6.27 -3.62 25.09
N LEU A 205 -7.17 -3.28 24.18
CA LEU A 205 -6.96 -3.39 22.74
C LEU A 205 -6.59 -2.03 22.14
N THR A 206 -5.41 -1.94 21.53
CA THR A 206 -4.99 -0.81 20.71
C THR A 206 -4.83 -1.24 19.26
N GLY A 207 -5.46 -0.53 18.33
CA GLY A 207 -5.29 -0.71 16.89
C GLY A 207 -4.50 0.44 16.27
N TRP A 208 -3.63 0.11 15.33
CA TRP A 208 -2.79 1.05 14.58
C TRP A 208 -2.95 0.84 13.08
N VAL A 209 -3.04 1.94 12.33
CA VAL A 209 -2.81 1.96 10.89
C VAL A 209 -1.33 2.18 10.64
N THR A 210 -0.70 1.28 9.88
CA THR A 210 0.65 1.47 9.34
C THR A 210 0.56 1.78 7.84
N LEU A 211 0.90 3.01 7.45
CA LEU A 211 1.05 3.47 6.06
C LEU A 211 2.50 3.28 5.59
N ASP A 212 2.69 2.96 4.31
CA ASP A 212 3.99 2.99 3.62
C ASP A 212 3.83 3.78 2.31
N ASN A 213 4.70 4.77 2.09
CA ASN A 213 4.72 5.59 0.89
C ASN A 213 6.10 5.55 0.23
N LYS A 214 6.12 5.02 -1.00
CA LYS A 214 7.22 4.92 -1.94
C LYS A 214 6.78 5.37 -3.35
N SER A 215 5.75 6.21 -3.43
CA SER A 215 5.18 6.69 -4.70
C SER A 215 6.08 7.70 -5.43
N GLY A 216 7.16 8.17 -4.81
CA GLY A 216 8.03 9.22 -5.34
C GLY A 216 7.51 10.64 -5.06
N ALA A 217 6.49 10.78 -4.20
CA ALA A 217 5.92 12.07 -3.82
C ALA A 217 5.55 12.15 -2.34
N THR A 218 5.89 13.28 -1.72
CA THR A 218 5.38 13.67 -0.39
C THR A 218 4.03 14.38 -0.52
N TYR A 219 3.03 13.97 0.25
CA TYR A 219 1.72 14.63 0.32
C TYR A 219 1.67 15.46 1.61
N LYS A 220 1.88 16.78 1.49
CA LYS A 220 1.90 17.70 2.65
C LYS A 220 0.48 18.02 3.10
N ASN A 221 0.22 17.96 4.41
CA ASN A 221 -1.07 18.32 5.01
C ASN A 221 -2.28 17.67 4.29
N ALA A 222 -2.17 16.41 3.91
CA ALA A 222 -3.20 15.71 3.16
C ALA A 222 -4.43 15.38 4.02
N ALA A 223 -5.62 15.50 3.43
CA ALA A 223 -6.80 14.81 3.92
C ALA A 223 -6.65 13.32 3.58
N LEU A 224 -6.68 12.45 4.59
CA LEU A 224 -6.36 11.03 4.43
C LEU A 224 -7.62 10.16 4.55
N LYS A 225 -7.81 9.28 3.57
CA LYS A 225 -8.80 8.20 3.59
C LYS A 225 -8.12 6.86 3.35
N LEU A 226 -8.63 5.80 3.97
CA LEU A 226 -8.15 4.44 3.83
C LEU A 226 -9.33 3.54 3.47
N VAL A 227 -9.17 2.72 2.44
CA VAL A 227 -10.18 1.72 2.04
C VAL A 227 -9.70 0.36 2.50
N ALA A 228 -10.53 -0.33 3.27
CA ALA A 228 -10.33 -1.70 3.72
C ALA A 228 -11.21 -2.65 2.91
N GLY A 229 -10.57 -3.60 2.23
CA GLY A 229 -11.22 -4.67 1.47
C GLY A 229 -10.62 -4.85 0.06
N ASP A 230 -11.06 -5.91 -0.61
CA ASP A 230 -10.50 -6.36 -1.88
C ASP A 230 -11.11 -5.61 -3.08
N VAL A 231 -10.47 -4.48 -3.43
CA VAL A 231 -10.81 -3.73 -4.66
C VAL A 231 -10.28 -4.48 -5.88
N ASN A 232 -11.19 -5.01 -6.68
CA ASN A 232 -10.84 -5.65 -7.96
C ASN A 232 -10.17 -4.63 -8.90
N ARG A 233 -8.99 -4.99 -9.43
CA ARG A 233 -8.34 -4.28 -10.52
C ARG A 233 -8.12 -5.23 -11.68
N ALA A 234 -8.60 -4.85 -12.87
CA ALA A 234 -8.15 -5.46 -14.11
C ALA A 234 -6.62 -5.36 -14.18
N ARG A 235 -5.94 -6.51 -14.30
CA ARG A 235 -4.49 -6.58 -14.42
C ARG A 235 -4.12 -6.73 -15.88
N ASP A 236 -3.32 -5.80 -16.40
CA ASP A 236 -2.51 -6.08 -17.59
C ASP A 236 -1.36 -7.02 -17.19
N ASP A 237 -1.26 -8.17 -17.85
CA ASP A 237 -0.55 -9.36 -17.35
C ASP A 237 0.98 -9.31 -17.51
N ARG A 238 1.58 -8.11 -17.41
CA ARG A 238 3.00 -7.85 -17.71
C ARG A 238 3.68 -6.93 -16.69
N ARG A 239 4.00 -7.44 -15.49
CA ARG A 239 5.16 -6.98 -14.64
C ARG A 239 5.42 -7.71 -13.30
N LEU A 240 4.68 -8.77 -12.93
CA LEU A 240 4.69 -9.36 -11.58
C LEU A 240 5.76 -10.43 -11.30
N GLY A 241 7.00 -10.26 -11.78
CA GLY A 241 8.00 -11.35 -11.80
C GLY A 241 9.17 -11.32 -10.79
N ARG A 242 9.58 -10.18 -10.22
CA ARG A 242 10.90 -10.06 -9.55
C ARG A 242 10.99 -9.05 -8.38
N VAL A 243 10.14 -9.17 -7.35
CA VAL A 243 10.24 -8.30 -6.14
C VAL A 243 9.92 -9.00 -4.79
N MET A 244 9.75 -10.33 -4.75
CA MET A 244 9.41 -11.06 -3.51
C MET A 244 10.60 -11.72 -2.80
N GLU A 245 11.78 -11.09 -2.83
CA GLU A 245 12.93 -11.57 -2.05
C GLU A 245 13.75 -10.39 -1.50
N MET A 246 14.13 -10.47 -0.22
CA MET A 246 14.85 -9.47 0.59
C MET A 246 14.09 -8.17 0.99
N ALA A 247 13.63 -8.13 2.25
CA ALA A 247 14.27 -7.32 3.32
C ALA A 247 13.31 -7.13 4.53
N ALA A 248 13.78 -7.48 5.74
CA ALA A 248 13.00 -7.39 6.99
C ALA A 248 13.78 -6.64 8.10
N LYS A 249 13.06 -6.14 9.14
CA LYS A 249 13.53 -5.41 10.35
C LYS A 249 13.98 -3.94 10.09
N ALA A 250 13.97 -2.93 10.98
CA ALA A 250 13.32 -2.58 12.28
C ALA A 250 13.79 -1.13 12.69
N ALA A 251 13.26 -0.33 13.65
CA ALA A 251 11.93 -0.15 14.28
C ALA A 251 11.92 1.14 15.20
N SER A 252 10.75 1.74 15.52
CA SER A 252 10.49 2.81 16.54
C SER A 252 11.09 4.23 16.31
N ALA A 253 10.64 5.36 16.93
CA ALA A 253 9.71 5.62 18.05
C ALA A 253 9.02 7.04 18.00
N ALA A 254 7.95 7.23 18.81
CA ALA A 254 7.39 8.48 19.43
C ALA A 254 7.07 9.76 18.57
N ASP A 255 6.04 10.58 18.81
CA ASP A 255 4.90 10.56 19.76
C ASP A 255 3.72 11.48 19.30
N ALA A 256 2.59 11.46 20.03
CA ALA A 256 1.38 12.31 19.95
C ALA A 256 0.27 11.99 18.90
N SER A 257 -1.01 12.17 19.31
CA SER A 257 -2.21 11.48 18.77
C SER A 257 -3.18 12.33 17.91
N ARG A 258 -3.94 11.63 17.04
CA ARG A 258 -5.14 12.04 16.29
C ARG A 258 -5.99 10.81 15.94
N ASP A 259 -7.31 10.96 15.82
CA ASP A 259 -8.28 9.84 15.72
C ASP A 259 -8.83 9.60 14.30
N PHE A 260 -9.55 8.49 14.08
CA PHE A 260 -10.23 8.15 12.80
C PHE A 260 -11.76 8.04 12.97
N LYS A 261 -12.49 8.29 11.88
CA LYS A 261 -13.91 7.95 11.70
C LYS A 261 -14.09 6.87 10.63
N SER A 262 -15.01 5.94 10.85
CA SER A 262 -15.35 4.86 9.91
C SER A 262 -16.75 5.07 9.31
N GLU A 263 -16.86 4.93 7.99
CA GLU A 263 -18.10 4.96 7.22
C GLU A 263 -18.17 3.77 6.24
N GLY A 264 -19.38 3.33 5.90
CA GLY A 264 -19.58 2.32 4.84
C GLY A 264 -19.40 2.95 3.46
N PHE A 265 -18.68 2.29 2.56
CA PHE A 265 -18.44 2.76 1.19
C PHE A 265 -18.54 1.59 0.22
N PHE A 266 -19.73 1.41 -0.38
CA PHE A 266 -20.08 0.18 -1.11
C PHE A 266 -19.88 -1.05 -0.20
N GLU A 267 -19.47 -2.19 -0.75
CA GLU A 267 -19.11 -3.41 0.00
C GLU A 267 -17.76 -3.30 0.77
N TYR A 268 -17.27 -2.08 1.02
CA TYR A 268 -15.99 -1.80 1.67
C TYR A 268 -16.14 -0.84 2.86
N HIS A 269 -15.12 -0.81 3.73
CA HIS A 269 -15.07 0.16 4.82
C HIS A 269 -14.08 1.29 4.53
N LEU A 270 -14.54 2.53 4.72
CA LEU A 270 -13.78 3.74 4.51
C LEU A 270 -13.43 4.38 5.85
N TYR A 271 -12.14 4.53 6.13
CA TYR A 271 -11.64 5.17 7.35
C TYR A 271 -11.08 6.54 6.98
N THR A 272 -11.75 7.60 7.41
CA THR A 272 -11.31 8.98 7.23
C THR A 272 -10.58 9.43 8.48
N LEU A 273 -9.34 9.93 8.33
CA LEU A 273 -8.58 10.50 9.44
C LEU A 273 -9.22 11.82 9.87
N ASP A 274 -9.39 12.05 11.17
CA ASP A 274 -9.79 13.36 11.67
C ASP A 274 -8.63 14.37 11.58
N GLY A 275 -8.87 15.44 10.84
CA GLY A 275 -7.85 16.41 10.49
C GLY A 275 -6.99 15.96 9.31
N ARG A 276 -5.72 16.36 9.31
CA ARG A 276 -4.83 16.29 8.14
C ARG A 276 -3.41 15.87 8.55
N THR A 277 -2.69 15.17 7.68
CA THR A 277 -1.34 14.66 7.99
C THR A 277 -0.40 14.73 6.81
N THR A 278 0.91 14.82 7.06
CA THR A 278 1.93 14.82 5.98
C THR A 278 2.46 13.41 5.78
N VAL A 279 2.12 12.78 4.66
CA VAL A 279 2.65 11.48 4.23
C VAL A 279 3.90 11.75 3.38
N LYS A 280 5.09 11.67 3.99
CA LYS A 280 6.36 11.86 3.27
C LYS A 280 6.60 10.71 2.28
N ASP A 281 7.37 10.97 1.24
CA ASP A 281 7.93 9.90 0.41
C ASP A 281 9.01 9.15 1.19
N GLN A 282 9.24 7.88 0.83
CA GLN A 282 10.17 6.96 1.50
C GLN A 282 9.94 6.88 3.03
N GLN A 283 8.67 6.92 3.46
CA GLN A 283 8.30 6.94 4.87
C GLN A 283 7.22 5.89 5.19
N THR A 284 7.51 5.06 6.20
CA THR A 284 6.49 4.38 7.01
C THR A 284 5.90 5.37 8.02
N LYS A 285 4.58 5.43 8.14
CA LYS A 285 3.89 6.24 9.16
C LYS A 285 2.87 5.39 9.91
N GLN A 286 2.89 5.46 11.22
CA GLN A 286 1.82 4.89 12.04
C GLN A 286 0.86 5.97 12.53
N LEU A 287 -0.43 5.63 12.61
CA LEU A 287 -1.52 6.45 13.11
C LEU A 287 -2.39 5.56 14.01
N ALA A 288 -2.89 6.09 15.13
CA ALA A 288 -3.82 5.35 15.97
C ALA A 288 -5.14 5.11 15.21
N LEU A 289 -5.70 3.91 15.28
CA LEU A 289 -7.00 3.56 14.69
C LEU A 289 -8.10 3.54 15.75
N LEU A 290 -7.82 2.89 16.89
CA LEU A 290 -8.70 2.76 18.04
C LEU A 290 -7.90 2.43 19.30
N ALA A 291 -8.46 2.75 20.45
CA ALA A 291 -8.03 2.25 21.75
C ALA A 291 -9.29 1.92 22.58
N ALA A 292 -9.30 0.76 23.23
CA ALA A 292 -10.41 0.30 24.07
C ALA A 292 -9.84 -0.44 25.28
N ALA A 293 -10.24 -0.03 26.49
CA ALA A 293 -9.77 -0.59 27.75
C ALA A 293 -10.77 -1.58 28.36
N ASP A 294 -10.29 -2.58 29.10
CA ASP A 294 -11.03 -3.74 29.63
C ASP A 294 -12.04 -4.37 28.63
N VAL A 295 -11.62 -4.60 27.37
CA VAL A 295 -12.43 -5.34 26.40
C VAL A 295 -12.64 -6.77 26.92
N PRO A 296 -13.88 -7.28 27.06
CA PRO A 296 -14.11 -8.65 27.52
C PRO A 296 -13.55 -9.69 26.55
N VAL A 297 -12.84 -10.68 27.09
CA VAL A 297 -12.19 -11.78 26.34
C VAL A 297 -12.66 -13.13 26.90
N THR A 298 -13.03 -14.05 26.02
CA THR A 298 -13.33 -15.44 26.37
C THR A 298 -12.21 -16.35 25.91
N LYS A 299 -11.51 -16.99 26.86
CA LYS A 299 -10.50 -18.01 26.58
C LYS A 299 -11.18 -19.36 26.30
N GLN A 300 -10.84 -19.97 25.17
CA GLN A 300 -11.34 -21.29 24.74
C GLN A 300 -10.16 -22.25 24.54
N LEU A 301 -10.31 -23.48 25.01
CA LEU A 301 -9.45 -24.61 24.63
C LEU A 301 -10.19 -25.46 23.61
N ILE A 302 -9.58 -25.72 22.46
CA ILE A 302 -10.25 -26.42 21.35
C ILE A 302 -9.41 -27.59 20.87
N TYR A 303 -10.00 -28.78 20.93
CA TYR A 303 -9.45 -30.01 20.38
C TYR A 303 -10.07 -30.26 19.00
N TRP A 304 -9.24 -30.26 17.96
CA TRP A 304 -9.70 -30.37 16.58
C TRP A 304 -9.58 -31.78 16.03
N GLY A 305 -10.68 -32.25 15.48
CA GLY A 305 -10.77 -33.34 14.52
C GLY A 305 -10.23 -32.97 13.14
N ALA A 306 -10.39 -33.91 12.20
CA ALA A 306 -10.03 -33.75 10.79
C ALA A 306 -10.87 -34.72 9.94
N GLN A 307 -11.11 -34.36 8.67
CA GLN A 307 -12.06 -35.05 7.80
C GLN A 307 -11.68 -36.50 7.50
N GLU A 308 -10.37 -36.80 7.47
CA GLU A 308 -9.82 -38.13 7.20
C GLU A 308 -10.18 -39.18 8.26
N TYR A 309 -10.46 -38.75 9.50
CA TYR A 309 -10.85 -39.65 10.61
C TYR A 309 -12.21 -40.32 10.38
N TYR A 310 -12.99 -39.85 9.41
CA TYR A 310 -14.31 -40.38 9.06
C TYR A 310 -14.32 -41.20 7.77
N ARG A 311 -13.16 -41.44 7.15
CA ARG A 311 -13.02 -42.19 5.89
C ARG A 311 -11.95 -43.28 5.93
N ASN A 312 -11.00 -43.18 6.85
CA ASN A 312 -9.85 -44.09 6.97
C ASN A 312 -9.93 -44.95 8.24
N SER A 313 -9.35 -46.16 8.16
CA SER A 313 -9.12 -47.02 9.32
C SER A 313 -7.77 -46.71 9.96
N TYR A 314 -7.72 -46.64 11.29
CA TYR A 314 -6.54 -46.34 12.10
C TYR A 314 -6.31 -47.44 13.13
N GLY A 315 -5.32 -48.30 12.90
CA GLY A 315 -5.00 -49.44 13.78
C GLY A 315 -4.24 -49.09 15.07
N VAL A 316 -3.94 -47.81 15.32
CA VAL A 316 -3.24 -47.32 16.52
C VAL A 316 -3.86 -46.00 17.02
N PRO A 317 -3.83 -45.71 18.33
CA PRO A 317 -4.25 -44.42 18.85
C PRO A 317 -3.45 -43.25 18.25
N ILE A 318 -4.14 -42.16 17.97
CA ILE A 318 -3.56 -40.89 17.52
C ILE A 318 -3.29 -40.04 18.77
N SER A 319 -2.15 -40.30 19.41
CA SER A 319 -1.70 -39.61 20.63
C SER A 319 -1.04 -38.26 20.39
N ASN A 320 -0.79 -37.52 21.48
CA ASN A 320 -0.04 -36.26 21.52
C ASN A 320 -0.64 -35.09 20.72
N GLN A 321 -1.92 -35.18 20.39
CA GLN A 321 -2.60 -34.12 19.67
C GLN A 321 -2.81 -32.91 20.57
N LYS A 322 -2.53 -31.74 19.98
CA LYS A 322 -2.47 -30.48 20.72
C LYS A 322 -3.85 -29.85 20.81
N VAL A 323 -4.24 -29.49 22.03
CA VAL A 323 -5.42 -28.67 22.27
C VAL A 323 -5.03 -27.22 21.99
N GLY A 324 -5.65 -26.59 21.00
CA GLY A 324 -5.37 -25.20 20.64
C GLY A 324 -5.91 -24.23 21.69
N VAL A 325 -5.16 -23.16 21.97
CA VAL A 325 -5.60 -22.06 22.83
C VAL A 325 -6.11 -20.92 21.96
N TYR A 326 -7.34 -20.49 22.20
CA TYR A 326 -7.98 -19.40 21.47
C TYR A 326 -8.50 -18.35 22.44
N LEU A 327 -8.52 -17.10 21.98
CA LEU A 327 -9.24 -16.00 22.60
C LEU A 327 -10.35 -15.58 21.65
N GLU A 328 -11.52 -15.27 22.20
CA GLU A 328 -12.66 -14.73 21.47
C GLU A 328 -13.06 -13.39 22.07
N LEU A 329 -13.27 -12.38 21.23
CA LEU A 329 -13.75 -11.05 21.62
C LEU A 329 -14.85 -10.59 20.66
N ARG A 330 -15.78 -9.76 21.14
CA ARG A 330 -16.94 -9.32 20.36
C ARG A 330 -16.84 -7.84 20.00
N ASN A 331 -16.89 -7.54 18.70
CA ASN A 331 -16.77 -6.19 18.17
C ASN A 331 -18.06 -5.36 18.30
N SER A 332 -18.56 -5.18 19.52
CA SER A 332 -19.83 -4.48 19.81
C SER A 332 -19.62 -3.38 20.84
N LYS A 333 -20.50 -2.37 20.86
CA LYS A 333 -20.38 -1.22 21.79
C LYS A 333 -20.54 -1.66 23.25
N GLU A 334 -21.40 -2.64 23.47
CA GLU A 334 -21.68 -3.30 24.74
C GLU A 334 -20.42 -3.98 25.30
N HIS A 335 -19.51 -4.42 24.42
CA HIS A 335 -18.22 -5.03 24.75
C HIS A 335 -17.06 -4.05 24.53
N ARG A 336 -17.34 -2.73 24.61
CA ARG A 336 -16.38 -1.61 24.52
C ARG A 336 -15.65 -1.46 23.18
N LEU A 337 -16.15 -2.11 22.12
CA LEU A 337 -15.70 -1.97 20.73
C LEU A 337 -16.84 -1.38 19.88
N GLY A 338 -17.14 -1.96 18.70
CA GLY A 338 -18.26 -1.54 17.86
C GLY A 338 -17.89 -0.65 16.68
N LEU A 339 -16.65 -0.75 16.21
CA LEU A 339 -16.16 -0.16 14.95
C LEU A 339 -15.69 -1.30 14.05
N PRO A 340 -16.00 -1.32 12.74
CA PRO A 340 -15.47 -2.35 11.84
C PRO A 340 -13.94 -2.43 11.96
N LEU A 341 -13.42 -3.64 12.13
CA LEU A 341 -11.99 -3.90 12.31
C LEU A 341 -11.39 -4.34 10.98
N PRO A 342 -10.45 -3.58 10.38
CA PRO A 342 -9.72 -4.04 9.22
C PRO A 342 -8.96 -5.35 9.47
N LYS A 343 -8.81 -6.16 8.42
CA LYS A 343 -7.87 -7.28 8.39
C LYS A 343 -6.48 -6.81 8.83
N GLY A 344 -5.89 -7.52 9.77
CA GLY A 344 -4.67 -7.09 10.42
C GLY A 344 -4.05 -8.15 11.31
N LYS A 345 -2.83 -7.88 11.75
CA LYS A 345 -2.09 -8.77 12.65
C LYS A 345 -2.31 -8.35 14.09
N ILE A 346 -2.72 -9.27 14.96
CA ILE A 346 -2.89 -9.03 16.40
C ILE A 346 -1.80 -9.72 17.20
N ARG A 347 -1.20 -8.98 18.14
CA ARG A 347 -0.20 -9.48 19.09
C ARG A 347 -0.79 -9.40 20.49
N VAL A 348 -0.76 -10.51 21.20
CA VAL A 348 -1.32 -10.61 22.54
C VAL A 348 -0.20 -10.71 23.55
N TYR A 349 -0.23 -9.82 24.53
CA TYR A 349 0.73 -9.74 25.62
C TYR A 349 0.03 -10.02 26.95
N LYS A 350 0.78 -10.52 27.92
CA LYS A 350 0.34 -10.65 29.31
C LYS A 350 1.50 -10.38 30.26
N ALA A 351 1.21 -9.78 31.41
CA ALA A 351 2.19 -9.66 32.49
C ALA A 351 2.55 -11.04 33.06
N ASP A 352 3.85 -11.30 33.19
CA ASP A 352 4.37 -12.42 33.99
C ASP A 352 4.36 -12.07 35.50
N ALA A 353 4.82 -13.01 36.34
CA ALA A 353 4.85 -12.83 37.79
C ALA A 353 5.79 -11.69 38.28
N SER A 354 6.67 -11.15 37.43
CA SER A 354 7.48 -9.95 37.71
C SER A 354 6.79 -8.64 37.31
N GLY A 355 5.62 -8.72 36.65
CA GLY A 355 4.93 -7.58 36.03
C GLY A 355 5.42 -7.24 34.62
N SER A 356 6.37 -8.00 34.07
CA SER A 356 6.91 -7.75 32.72
C SER A 356 5.97 -8.30 31.65
N GLN A 357 5.71 -7.53 30.60
CA GLN A 357 4.81 -7.92 29.51
C GLN A 357 5.50 -8.89 28.54
N GLN A 358 4.99 -10.13 28.45
CA GLN A 358 5.49 -11.18 27.57
C GLN A 358 4.50 -11.43 26.43
N LEU A 359 5.00 -11.72 25.22
CA LEU A 359 4.17 -12.13 24.09
C LEU A 359 3.63 -13.54 24.33
N VAL A 360 2.31 -13.69 24.36
CA VAL A 360 1.62 -14.99 24.57
C VAL A 360 0.96 -15.54 23.30
N GLY A 361 0.84 -14.74 22.24
CA GLY A 361 0.34 -15.17 20.95
C GLY A 361 0.42 -14.09 19.86
N GLU A 362 0.47 -14.51 18.60
CA GLU A 362 0.34 -13.63 17.42
C GLU A 362 -0.52 -14.36 16.38
N ASP A 363 -1.52 -13.67 15.81
CA ASP A 363 -2.39 -14.22 14.77
C ASP A 363 -2.83 -13.12 13.78
N TRP A 364 -3.56 -13.52 12.74
CA TRP A 364 -4.25 -12.62 11.83
C TRP A 364 -5.75 -12.62 12.11
N ILE A 365 -6.34 -11.43 12.14
CA ILE A 365 -7.78 -11.23 12.12
C ILE A 365 -8.19 -10.82 10.71
N ASP A 366 -9.35 -11.27 10.25
CA ASP A 366 -9.96 -10.82 8.99
C ASP A 366 -10.76 -9.52 9.19
N HIS A 367 -11.25 -8.95 8.08
CA HIS A 367 -12.17 -7.81 8.13
C HIS A 367 -13.41 -8.19 8.94
N THR A 368 -13.54 -7.65 10.14
CA THR A 368 -14.61 -8.02 11.09
C THR A 368 -15.60 -6.86 11.20
N PRO A 369 -16.85 -7.02 10.71
CA PRO A 369 -17.91 -6.02 10.86
C PRO A 369 -18.22 -5.66 12.32
N LYS A 370 -19.05 -4.64 12.51
CA LYS A 370 -19.64 -4.33 13.81
C LYS A 370 -20.52 -5.50 14.27
N ASP A 371 -20.55 -5.73 15.58
CA ASP A 371 -21.32 -6.72 16.35
C ASP A 371 -20.91 -8.20 16.20
N GLU A 372 -19.99 -8.47 15.28
CA GLU A 372 -19.37 -9.76 15.00
C GLU A 372 -18.29 -10.18 16.01
N ARG A 373 -17.86 -11.45 15.93
CA ARG A 373 -16.81 -12.04 16.78
C ARG A 373 -15.46 -12.11 16.07
N VAL A 374 -14.40 -11.79 16.81
CA VAL A 374 -13.01 -12.06 16.41
C VAL A 374 -12.53 -13.26 17.23
N LYS A 375 -11.96 -14.26 16.56
CA LYS A 375 -11.29 -15.41 17.17
C LYS A 375 -9.80 -15.35 16.87
N ILE A 376 -8.97 -15.54 17.89
CA ILE A 376 -7.53 -15.34 17.83
C ILE A 376 -6.83 -16.58 18.39
N LYS A 377 -5.98 -17.24 17.61
CA LYS A 377 -5.20 -18.41 18.04
C LYS A 377 -3.94 -17.97 18.77
N MET A 378 -3.81 -18.32 20.05
CA MET A 378 -2.60 -18.04 20.84
C MET A 378 -1.50 -19.08 20.63
N GLY A 379 -1.89 -20.31 20.30
CA GLY A 379 -0.97 -21.43 20.16
C GLY A 379 -1.63 -22.72 20.61
N ASN A 380 -0.89 -23.52 21.37
CA ASN A 380 -1.31 -24.82 21.87
C ASN A 380 -1.08 -24.91 23.38
N ALA A 381 -1.97 -25.61 24.10
CA ALA A 381 -1.80 -25.90 25.50
C ALA A 381 -0.64 -26.90 25.69
N PHE A 382 0.15 -26.69 26.75
CA PHE A 382 1.19 -27.63 27.17
C PHE A 382 0.57 -28.72 28.06
N ASP A 383 -0.10 -28.30 29.14
CA ASP A 383 -0.69 -29.16 30.18
C ASP A 383 -2.05 -29.79 29.82
N VAL A 384 -2.56 -29.57 28.61
CA VAL A 384 -3.83 -30.17 28.15
C VAL A 384 -3.57 -30.91 26.85
N VAL A 385 -3.64 -32.24 26.92
CA VAL A 385 -3.26 -33.15 25.83
C VAL A 385 -4.48 -33.99 25.43
N GLY A 386 -4.72 -34.08 24.13
CA GLY A 386 -5.72 -34.96 23.56
C GLY A 386 -5.11 -36.19 22.90
N GLU A 387 -5.87 -37.26 22.94
CA GLU A 387 -5.60 -38.54 22.30
C GLU A 387 -6.92 -39.10 21.80
N ARG A 388 -6.93 -39.67 20.59
CA ARG A 388 -8.10 -40.42 20.12
C ARG A 388 -7.72 -41.83 19.67
N LYS A 389 -8.66 -42.75 19.86
CA LYS A 389 -8.54 -44.16 19.47
C LYS A 389 -9.78 -44.54 18.69
N GLN A 390 -9.59 -45.14 17.52
CA GLN A 390 -10.71 -45.68 16.74
C GLN A 390 -11.15 -46.97 17.43
N THR A 391 -12.38 -47.02 17.92
CA THR A 391 -12.93 -48.19 18.62
C THR A 391 -13.69 -49.12 17.67
N ASP A 392 -14.31 -48.57 16.63
CA ASP A 392 -14.88 -49.33 15.51
C ASP A 392 -14.71 -48.55 14.19
N PHE A 393 -14.61 -49.29 13.08
CA PHE A 393 -14.59 -48.76 11.73
C PHE A 393 -15.16 -49.79 10.75
N ARG A 394 -16.27 -49.46 10.10
CA ARG A 394 -16.94 -50.32 9.13
C ARG A 394 -17.22 -49.54 7.85
N LYS A 395 -16.78 -50.06 6.71
CA LYS A 395 -17.18 -49.57 5.39
C LYS A 395 -18.43 -50.31 4.94
N LEU A 396 -19.59 -49.68 5.10
CA LEU A 396 -20.90 -50.28 4.79
C LEU A 396 -21.22 -50.26 3.28
N ALA A 397 -20.74 -49.24 2.56
CA ALA A 397 -20.87 -49.13 1.10
C ALA A 397 -19.70 -48.31 0.51
N ALA A 398 -19.73 -48.06 -0.81
CA ALA A 398 -18.68 -47.31 -1.51
C ALA A 398 -18.34 -45.96 -0.85
N ASN A 399 -19.37 -45.21 -0.44
CA ASN A 399 -19.32 -43.91 0.22
C ASN A 399 -20.10 -43.86 1.55
N LEU A 400 -20.22 -44.99 2.26
CA LEU A 400 -20.89 -45.07 3.55
C LEU A 400 -19.99 -45.76 4.57
N TRP A 401 -19.74 -45.08 5.69
CA TRP A 401 -18.88 -45.53 6.77
C TRP A 401 -19.60 -45.36 8.12
N GLU A 402 -19.35 -46.31 9.02
CA GLU A 402 -19.67 -46.22 10.44
C GLU A 402 -18.34 -46.18 11.18
N VAL A 403 -18.12 -45.17 12.02
CA VAL A 403 -16.85 -44.94 12.71
C VAL A 403 -17.12 -44.53 14.14
N GLU A 404 -16.44 -45.19 15.08
CA GLU A 404 -16.51 -44.88 16.50
C GLU A 404 -15.13 -44.40 17.00
N TRP A 405 -15.14 -43.31 17.78
CA TRP A 405 -13.94 -42.69 18.32
C TRP A 405 -14.05 -42.50 19.84
N GLU A 406 -13.10 -43.09 20.56
CA GLU A 406 -12.83 -42.80 21.97
C GLU A 406 -11.87 -41.61 22.02
N ILE A 407 -12.29 -40.49 22.63
CA ILE A 407 -11.45 -39.28 22.81
C ILE A 407 -11.10 -39.13 24.29
N SER A 408 -9.80 -39.18 24.59
CA SER A 408 -9.22 -38.99 25.92
C SER A 408 -8.57 -37.62 26.03
N LEU A 409 -9.05 -36.79 26.96
CA LEU A 409 -8.49 -35.48 27.28
C LEU A 409 -7.82 -35.52 28.66
N ARG A 410 -6.53 -35.23 28.73
CA ARG A 410 -5.74 -35.21 29.96
C ARG A 410 -5.38 -33.77 30.33
N ASN A 411 -5.78 -33.35 31.53
CA ASN A 411 -5.49 -32.03 32.10
C ASN A 411 -4.49 -32.20 33.25
N HIS A 412 -3.30 -31.62 33.12
CA HIS A 412 -2.22 -31.65 34.11
C HIS A 412 -2.18 -30.38 34.98
N LYS A 413 -3.15 -29.46 34.82
CA LYS A 413 -3.30 -28.28 35.67
C LYS A 413 -4.04 -28.61 36.96
N GLN A 414 -3.84 -27.76 37.98
CA GLN A 414 -4.60 -27.81 39.24
C GLN A 414 -6.07 -27.40 39.05
N GLU A 415 -6.34 -26.54 38.08
CA GLU A 415 -7.68 -26.04 37.75
C GLU A 415 -8.40 -26.97 36.77
N ALA A 416 -9.71 -27.20 36.98
CA ALA A 416 -10.56 -27.81 35.96
C ALA A 416 -10.55 -26.95 34.67
N GLN A 417 -10.57 -27.59 33.51
CA GLN A 417 -10.56 -26.92 32.20
C GLN A 417 -11.70 -27.44 31.33
N THR A 418 -12.44 -26.55 30.69
CA THR A 418 -13.39 -26.90 29.63
C THR A 418 -12.66 -26.94 28.30
N VAL A 419 -12.80 -28.05 27.56
CA VAL A 419 -12.26 -28.20 26.20
C VAL A 419 -13.42 -28.45 25.26
N THR A 420 -13.53 -27.64 24.20
CA THR A 420 -14.47 -27.85 23.11
C THR A 420 -13.85 -28.83 22.11
N VAL A 421 -14.52 -29.95 21.85
CA VAL A 421 -14.14 -30.87 20.78
C VAL A 421 -14.90 -30.45 19.51
N ILE A 422 -14.20 -30.24 18.40
CA ILE A 422 -14.79 -29.91 17.11
C ILE A 422 -14.36 -30.95 16.09
N GLU A 423 -15.31 -31.76 15.62
CA GLU A 423 -15.10 -32.81 14.63
C GLU A 423 -15.67 -32.39 13.27
N PRO A 424 -14.83 -32.09 12.25
CA PRO A 424 -15.27 -31.67 10.93
C PRO A 424 -15.68 -32.90 10.10
N VAL A 425 -16.83 -33.51 10.43
CA VAL A 425 -17.33 -34.70 9.72
C VAL A 425 -17.77 -34.32 8.29
N PRO A 426 -17.20 -34.92 7.23
CA PRO A 426 -17.43 -34.46 5.85
C PRO A 426 -18.66 -35.09 5.19
N GLY A 427 -19.55 -34.26 4.66
CA GLY A 427 -20.76 -34.69 3.94
C GLY A 427 -21.96 -34.91 4.86
N ASP A 428 -22.91 -35.74 4.44
CA ASP A 428 -24.05 -36.11 5.28
C ASP A 428 -23.65 -37.08 6.39
N TRP A 429 -24.03 -36.75 7.63
CA TRP A 429 -23.74 -37.54 8.82
C TRP A 429 -24.82 -37.42 9.89
N GLN A 430 -24.92 -38.47 10.69
CA GLN A 430 -25.68 -38.56 11.94
C GLN A 430 -24.81 -39.21 13.01
N VAL A 431 -24.97 -38.81 14.27
CA VAL A 431 -24.30 -39.45 15.42
C VAL A 431 -25.19 -40.58 15.92
N LEU A 432 -24.70 -41.82 15.83
CA LEU A 432 -25.42 -43.02 16.26
C LEU A 432 -25.44 -43.16 17.79
N ALA A 433 -24.32 -42.83 18.44
CA ALA A 433 -24.16 -42.83 19.88
C ALA A 433 -23.15 -41.75 20.31
N SER A 434 -23.35 -41.15 21.48
CA SER A 434 -22.39 -40.23 22.10
C SER A 434 -22.52 -40.28 23.61
N THR A 435 -21.39 -40.23 24.32
CA THR A 435 -21.34 -40.11 25.78
C THR A 435 -21.54 -38.66 26.27
N HIS A 436 -21.45 -37.69 25.36
CA HIS A 436 -21.56 -36.26 25.65
C HIS A 436 -22.65 -35.61 24.79
N ARG A 437 -23.26 -34.53 25.29
CA ARG A 437 -24.15 -33.70 24.48
C ARG A 437 -23.34 -33.07 23.34
N TYR A 438 -23.80 -33.27 22.11
CA TYR A 438 -23.22 -32.69 20.90
C TYR A 438 -24.23 -31.73 20.26
N GLU A 439 -23.72 -30.92 19.33
CA GLU A 439 -24.51 -30.02 18.49
C GLU A 439 -24.00 -30.17 17.05
N LYS A 440 -24.91 -30.27 16.08
CA LYS A 440 -24.56 -30.24 14.66
C LYS A 440 -24.50 -28.78 14.23
N ILE A 441 -23.29 -28.27 14.05
CA ILE A 441 -23.01 -26.94 13.52
C ILE A 441 -23.00 -27.07 11.99
N GLU A 442 -23.74 -26.21 11.29
CA GLU A 442 -23.83 -26.19 9.82
C GLU A 442 -22.59 -25.58 9.14
#